data_AF-A0A0K2VAL4-F1
#
_entry.id   AF-A0A0K2VAL4-F1
#
_cell.length_a   1.000
_cell.length_b   1.000
_cell.length_c   1.000
_cell.angle_alpha   90.00
_cell.angle_beta   90.00
_cell.angle_gamma   90.00
#
_symmetry.space_group_name_H-M   'P 1'
#
loop_
_entity.id
_entity.type
_entity.pdbx_description
1 polymer ?
#
loop_
_entity_poly.entity_id
_entity_poly.type
_entity_poly.pdbx_seq_one_letter_code
_entity_poly.pdbx_strand_id
1 'polypeptide(L)'
;SIHLEAVVVPQYKFRGQNATLLCRYELKNNEQLFSLKWYKEETEFYRFMPRDDLRIRGGFKERKLDPHDDSIQTWKVSGIKIDIEKSRPEEVILKRVGFKSTGMYRCEVTAVVRKKGKYQGIQGFVMKESINRMTVVELPKQLPTILGGEIKRTYKPGDFLNLTCTSAPSNPPAKLQWILNGREIDEFFVEEQYLLNKHRGLFSSVIGLMLPLDESHFENGELRIRCRGTIAAEFWKKDVENVFTEREKIVKVLEIRESQWPNSSGSYLRSSPASFFWTFFIAMDYLLSYNTIMS
;
A
#
# COMPACT_ATOMS: atom_id res chain seq x y z
N SER A 1 -7.02 -34.79 -9.87
CA SER A 1 -7.94 -33.71 -9.53
C SER A 1 -7.06 -32.55 -9.19
N ILE A 2 -7.21 -31.47 -9.96
CA ILE A 2 -6.39 -30.25 -9.91
C ILE A 2 -6.28 -29.76 -8.47
N HIS A 3 -5.08 -29.33 -8.09
CA HIS A 3 -4.84 -28.62 -6.85
C HIS A 3 -4.45 -27.17 -7.16
N LEU A 4 -5.13 -26.19 -6.57
CA LEU A 4 -4.72 -24.79 -6.67
C LEU A 4 -3.74 -24.51 -5.54
N GLU A 5 -2.45 -24.43 -5.87
CA GLU A 5 -1.40 -24.21 -4.88
C GLU A 5 -1.47 -22.80 -4.30
N ALA A 6 -1.67 -21.80 -5.17
CA ALA A 6 -1.73 -20.41 -4.77
C ALA A 6 -2.58 -19.60 -5.74
N VAL A 7 -3.63 -18.96 -5.23
CA VAL A 7 -4.35 -17.90 -5.95
C VAL A 7 -4.19 -16.60 -5.20
N VAL A 8 -3.41 -15.68 -5.77
CA VAL A 8 -3.06 -14.40 -5.16
C VAL A 8 -3.73 -13.28 -5.94
N VAL A 9 -4.62 -12.57 -5.25
CA VAL A 9 -5.15 -11.27 -5.66
C VAL A 9 -4.79 -10.30 -4.54
N PRO A 10 -4.07 -9.20 -4.82
CA PRO A 10 -3.74 -8.23 -3.81
C PRO A 10 -5.02 -7.69 -3.18
N GLN A 11 -5.13 -7.82 -1.86
CA GLN A 11 -6.30 -7.33 -1.15
C GLN A 11 -6.46 -5.80 -1.32
N TYR A 12 -5.32 -5.10 -1.35
CA TYR A 12 -5.25 -3.66 -1.59
C TYR A 12 -4.21 -3.29 -2.62
N LYS A 13 -4.51 -2.21 -3.35
CA LYS A 13 -3.53 -1.48 -4.14
C LYS A 13 -3.79 0.01 -4.05
N PHE A 14 -2.72 0.80 -4.05
CA PHE A 14 -2.87 2.23 -4.23
C PHE A 14 -3.19 2.53 -5.68
N ARG A 15 -4.07 3.51 -5.90
CA ARG A 15 -4.40 3.99 -7.24
C ARG A 15 -3.13 4.34 -8.01
N GLY A 16 -3.05 3.88 -9.27
CA GLY A 16 -1.92 4.11 -10.17
C GLY A 16 -0.80 3.07 -10.07
N GLN A 17 -0.78 2.22 -9.04
CA GLN A 17 0.17 1.11 -8.95
C GLN A 17 -0.18 -0.02 -9.92
N ASN A 18 0.75 -0.96 -10.09
CA ASN A 18 0.47 -2.22 -10.77
C ASN A 18 0.01 -3.30 -9.77
N ALA A 19 -0.83 -4.21 -10.24
CA ALA A 19 -1.24 -5.39 -9.49
C ALA A 19 -0.77 -6.65 -10.21
N THR A 20 -0.33 -7.64 -9.44
CA THR A 20 0.04 -8.96 -9.96
C THR A 20 -1.01 -9.94 -9.47
N LEU A 21 -1.65 -10.65 -10.39
CA LEU A 21 -2.58 -11.73 -10.13
C LEU A 21 -1.84 -13.04 -10.41
N LEU A 22 -1.76 -13.93 -9.42
CA LEU A 22 -1.10 -15.22 -9.56
C LEU A 22 -2.13 -16.34 -9.41
N CYS A 23 -2.10 -17.31 -10.30
CA CYS A 23 -2.88 -18.53 -10.18
C CYS A 23 -2.02 -19.74 -10.52
N ARG A 24 -1.38 -20.28 -9.49
CA ARG A 24 -0.54 -21.46 -9.57
C ARG A 24 -1.37 -22.70 -9.28
N TYR A 25 -1.17 -23.75 -10.08
CA TYR A 25 -1.90 -24.99 -9.99
C TYR A 25 -0.97 -26.18 -10.23
N GLU A 26 -1.33 -27.32 -9.65
CA GLU A 26 -0.68 -28.60 -9.87
C GLU A 26 -1.67 -29.57 -10.53
N LEU A 27 -1.22 -30.23 -11.59
CA LEU A 27 -1.98 -31.25 -12.33
C LEU A 27 -1.48 -32.64 -11.97
N LYS A 28 -2.39 -33.62 -11.89
CA LYS A 28 -1.96 -35.02 -11.77
C LYS A 28 -1.36 -35.53 -13.07
N ASN A 29 -0.58 -36.61 -13.01
CA ASN A 29 0.11 -37.20 -14.16
C ASN A 29 -0.80 -37.60 -15.35
N ASN A 30 -2.12 -37.76 -15.15
CA ASN A 30 -3.09 -38.05 -16.22
C ASN A 30 -3.97 -36.85 -16.60
N GLU A 31 -3.62 -35.66 -16.14
CA GLU A 31 -4.32 -34.42 -16.42
C GLU A 31 -3.47 -33.56 -17.35
N GLN A 32 -4.13 -32.93 -18.33
CA GLN A 32 -3.51 -31.95 -19.21
C GLN A 32 -4.30 -30.65 -19.10
N LEU A 33 -3.61 -29.52 -18.92
CA LEU A 33 -4.27 -28.21 -18.85
C LEU A 33 -5.10 -27.99 -20.12
N PHE A 34 -6.37 -27.64 -19.93
CA PHE A 34 -7.26 -27.21 -21.00
C PHE A 34 -7.26 -25.68 -21.10
N SER A 35 -7.48 -25.01 -19.96
CA SER A 35 -7.47 -23.56 -19.91
C SER A 35 -7.21 -23.03 -18.50
N LEU A 36 -6.54 -21.88 -18.41
CA LEU A 36 -6.53 -21.01 -17.23
C LEU A 36 -7.24 -19.71 -17.59
N LYS A 37 -8.18 -19.26 -16.77
CA LYS A 37 -8.94 -18.03 -17.02
C LYS A 37 -8.98 -17.14 -15.79
N TRP A 38 -9.05 -15.83 -16.05
CA TRP A 38 -9.35 -14.84 -15.03
C TRP A 38 -10.61 -14.05 -15.38
N TYR A 39 -11.43 -13.84 -14.35
CA TYR A 39 -12.64 -13.04 -14.39
C TYR A 39 -12.53 -11.88 -13.40
N LYS A 40 -13.10 -10.73 -13.74
CA LYS A 40 -13.41 -9.66 -12.81
C LYS A 40 -14.92 -9.58 -12.70
N GLU A 41 -15.44 -9.77 -11.48
CA GLU A 41 -16.85 -10.11 -11.26
C GLU A 41 -17.19 -11.33 -12.15
N GLU A 42 -18.17 -11.18 -13.05
CA GLU A 42 -18.61 -12.23 -13.97
C GLU A 42 -18.02 -12.11 -15.38
N THR A 43 -17.15 -11.12 -15.64
CA THR A 43 -16.62 -10.87 -16.99
C THR A 43 -15.20 -11.40 -17.13
N GLU A 44 -15.01 -12.32 -18.07
CA GLU A 44 -13.70 -12.84 -18.43
C GLU A 44 -12.83 -11.73 -19.04
N PHE A 45 -11.59 -11.61 -18.58
CA PHE A 45 -10.65 -10.63 -19.14
C PHE A 45 -9.34 -11.24 -19.63
N TYR A 46 -9.04 -12.48 -19.24
CA TYR A 46 -7.81 -13.18 -19.62
C TYR A 46 -8.06 -14.68 -19.71
N ARG A 47 -7.50 -15.31 -20.73
CA ARG A 47 -7.51 -16.76 -20.93
C ARG A 47 -6.18 -17.22 -21.49
N PHE A 48 -5.66 -18.30 -20.95
CA PHE A 48 -4.56 -19.06 -21.51
C PHE A 48 -5.02 -20.47 -21.89
N MET A 49 -4.70 -20.92 -23.10
CA MET A 49 -4.95 -22.28 -23.60
C MET A 49 -3.67 -22.86 -24.22
N PRO A 50 -3.11 -23.98 -23.69
CA PRO A 50 -1.92 -24.60 -24.25
C PRO A 50 -2.13 -25.09 -25.69
N ARG A 51 -1.10 -24.94 -26.52
CA ARG A 51 -1.15 -25.20 -27.98
C ARG A 51 -1.50 -26.64 -28.39
N ASP A 52 -1.32 -27.64 -27.51
CA ASP A 52 -1.60 -29.04 -27.85
C ASP A 52 -3.07 -29.32 -28.20
N ASP A 53 -4.01 -28.46 -27.79
CA ASP A 53 -5.44 -28.56 -28.12
C ASP A 53 -5.78 -27.96 -29.51
N LEU A 54 -4.91 -27.11 -30.07
CA LEU A 54 -5.14 -26.47 -31.37
C LEU A 54 -4.92 -27.40 -32.57
N ARG A 55 -4.28 -28.57 -32.39
CA ARG A 55 -4.11 -29.56 -33.47
C ARG A 55 -5.38 -30.37 -33.77
N ILE A 56 -6.42 -30.28 -32.92
CA ILE A 56 -7.70 -30.99 -33.12
C ILE A 56 -8.64 -30.21 -34.06
N ARG A 57 -8.38 -28.92 -34.32
CA ARG A 57 -9.20 -28.08 -35.23
C ARG A 57 -8.54 -27.84 -36.58
N GLY A 58 -8.58 -28.87 -37.44
CA GLY A 58 -8.61 -28.70 -38.91
C GLY A 58 -7.31 -28.32 -39.61
N GLY A 59 -6.89 -29.14 -40.56
CA GLY A 59 -5.71 -28.92 -41.39
C GLY A 59 -5.82 -27.71 -42.32
N PHE A 60 -5.33 -26.56 -41.87
CA PHE A 60 -4.98 -25.43 -42.74
C PHE A 60 -3.53 -24.99 -42.51
N LYS A 61 -2.83 -24.85 -43.63
CA LYS A 61 -1.43 -24.44 -43.83
C LYS A 61 -0.94 -23.38 -42.84
N GLU A 62 0.30 -23.58 -42.40
CA GLU A 62 1.21 -22.59 -41.80
C GLU A 62 1.09 -21.23 -42.49
N ARG A 63 0.27 -20.36 -41.92
CA ARG A 63 0.39 -18.92 -42.16
C ARG A 63 1.34 -18.44 -41.07
N LYS A 64 2.49 -17.86 -41.45
CA LYS A 64 3.40 -17.20 -40.50
C LYS A 64 2.60 -16.18 -39.70
N LEU A 65 2.18 -16.60 -38.52
CA LEU A 65 1.48 -15.79 -37.55
C LEU A 65 2.52 -15.16 -36.64
N ASP A 66 2.22 -13.94 -36.22
CA ASP A 66 3.00 -13.12 -35.30
C ASP A 66 3.65 -13.98 -34.18
N PRO A 67 4.95 -13.81 -33.83
CA PRO A 67 5.62 -14.64 -32.84
C PRO A 67 5.04 -14.55 -31.42
N HIS A 68 4.11 -13.63 -31.17
CA HIS A 68 3.45 -13.46 -29.88
C HIS A 68 2.09 -14.16 -29.84
N ASP A 69 2.14 -15.45 -29.49
CA ASP A 69 1.24 -16.01 -28.47
C ASP A 69 -0.26 -16.25 -28.82
N ASP A 70 -0.54 -17.15 -29.76
CA ASP A 70 -1.90 -17.72 -29.98
C ASP A 70 -2.54 -18.40 -28.76
N SER A 71 -1.78 -18.61 -27.68
CA SER A 71 -2.28 -19.25 -26.46
C SER A 71 -2.92 -18.29 -25.47
N ILE A 72 -2.66 -16.97 -25.55
CA ILE A 72 -3.26 -15.97 -24.66
C ILE A 72 -4.34 -15.16 -25.39
N GLN A 73 -5.51 -15.08 -24.78
CA GLN A 73 -6.63 -14.23 -25.22
C GLN A 73 -7.00 -13.23 -24.11
N THR A 74 -7.34 -12.01 -24.50
CA THR A 74 -7.73 -10.95 -23.55
C THR A 74 -8.96 -10.20 -24.03
N TRP A 75 -9.76 -9.69 -23.08
CA TRP A 75 -10.97 -8.91 -23.37
C TRP A 75 -10.95 -7.59 -22.61
N LYS A 76 -11.56 -6.56 -23.22
CA LYS A 76 -11.68 -5.24 -22.59
C LYS A 76 -12.73 -5.31 -21.49
N VAL A 77 -12.29 -5.18 -20.24
CA VAL A 77 -13.16 -5.11 -19.07
C VAL A 77 -12.91 -3.81 -18.31
N SER A 78 -13.98 -3.20 -17.79
CA SER A 78 -13.90 -1.95 -17.06
C SER A 78 -12.96 -2.06 -15.85
N GLY A 79 -11.95 -1.19 -15.80
CA GLY A 79 -10.94 -1.20 -14.74
C GLY A 79 -9.80 -2.21 -14.95
N ILE A 80 -9.81 -3.01 -16.02
CA ILE A 80 -8.73 -3.95 -16.34
C ILE A 80 -7.85 -3.39 -17.45
N LYS A 81 -6.54 -3.39 -17.21
CA LYS A 81 -5.50 -3.01 -18.18
C LYS A 81 -4.32 -3.96 -18.02
N ILE A 82 -4.19 -4.95 -18.90
CA ILE A 82 -3.19 -6.00 -18.76
C ILE A 82 -1.85 -5.55 -19.38
N ASP A 83 -0.73 -5.88 -18.72
CA ASP A 83 0.61 -5.81 -19.27
C ASP A 83 0.96 -7.12 -19.98
N ILE A 84 0.56 -7.29 -21.24
CA ILE A 84 0.76 -8.57 -21.95
C ILE A 84 2.25 -8.94 -22.02
N GLU A 85 3.12 -7.98 -22.33
CA GLU A 85 4.58 -8.19 -22.45
C GLU A 85 5.25 -8.65 -21.15
N LYS A 86 4.67 -8.31 -19.99
CA LYS A 86 5.20 -8.71 -18.68
C LYS A 86 4.39 -9.81 -18.00
N SER A 87 3.27 -10.21 -18.59
CA SER A 87 2.42 -11.27 -18.05
C SER A 87 2.90 -12.63 -18.55
N ARG A 88 2.66 -13.65 -17.73
CA ARG A 88 2.86 -15.06 -18.04
C ARG A 88 1.51 -15.79 -17.88
N PRO A 89 1.37 -17.03 -18.39
CA PRO A 89 0.14 -17.82 -18.26
C PRO A 89 -0.50 -17.83 -16.86
N GLU A 90 0.32 -18.03 -15.83
CA GLU A 90 -0.13 -18.11 -14.43
C GLU A 90 -0.05 -16.77 -13.69
N GLU A 91 0.64 -15.78 -14.26
CA GLU A 91 0.95 -14.51 -13.60
C GLU A 91 0.53 -13.32 -14.49
N VAL A 92 -0.62 -12.73 -14.19
CA VAL A 92 -1.20 -11.62 -14.97
C VAL A 92 -0.93 -10.29 -14.28
N ILE A 93 -0.28 -9.37 -14.99
CA ILE A 93 0.05 -8.04 -14.46
C ILE A 93 -0.99 -7.02 -14.96
N LEU A 94 -1.63 -6.30 -14.04
CA LEU A 94 -2.50 -5.17 -14.32
C LEU A 94 -1.74 -3.84 -14.16
N LYS A 95 -1.73 -2.99 -15.20
CA LYS A 95 -1.11 -1.66 -15.19
C LYS A 95 -2.02 -0.60 -14.60
N ARG A 96 -1.46 0.26 -13.75
CA ARG A 96 -2.09 1.51 -13.29
C ARG A 96 -3.54 1.32 -12.84
N VAL A 97 -3.72 0.47 -11.83
CA VAL A 97 -5.05 0.14 -11.30
C VAL A 97 -5.76 1.40 -10.79
N GLY A 98 -7.07 1.47 -10.97
CA GLY A 98 -7.89 2.58 -10.52
C GLY A 98 -9.10 2.10 -9.72
N PHE A 99 -9.96 3.01 -9.28
CA PHE A 99 -11.14 2.63 -8.49
C PHE A 99 -12.07 1.65 -9.22
N LYS A 100 -12.14 1.70 -10.55
CA LYS A 100 -12.88 0.72 -11.36
C LYS A 100 -12.26 -0.69 -11.35
N SER A 101 -10.98 -0.82 -10.99
CA SER A 101 -10.29 -2.10 -10.80
C SER A 101 -10.69 -2.77 -9.48
N THR A 102 -11.33 -2.06 -8.55
CA THR A 102 -11.92 -2.69 -7.34
C THR A 102 -12.98 -3.72 -7.77
N GLY A 103 -12.95 -4.89 -7.15
CA GLY A 103 -13.91 -5.95 -7.46
C GLY A 103 -13.48 -7.35 -7.01
N MET A 104 -14.34 -8.32 -7.27
CA MET A 104 -14.01 -9.74 -7.14
C MET A 104 -13.21 -10.21 -8.35
N TYR A 105 -12.18 -11.01 -8.11
CA TYR A 105 -11.34 -11.63 -9.12
C TYR A 105 -11.37 -13.13 -8.94
N ARG A 106 -11.70 -13.86 -10.00
CA ARG A 106 -11.81 -15.31 -9.99
C ARG A 106 -10.79 -15.92 -10.94
N CYS A 107 -9.93 -16.78 -10.42
CA CYS A 107 -9.14 -17.68 -11.27
C CYS A 107 -9.90 -18.99 -11.45
N GLU A 108 -9.94 -19.51 -12.67
CA GLU A 108 -10.52 -20.81 -13.03
C GLU A 108 -9.48 -21.62 -13.84
N VAL A 109 -9.13 -22.81 -13.34
CA VAL A 109 -8.23 -23.75 -14.02
C VAL A 109 -9.04 -24.99 -14.39
N THR A 110 -9.04 -25.32 -15.68
CA THR A 110 -9.69 -26.51 -16.23
C THR A 110 -8.65 -27.42 -16.85
N ALA A 111 -8.73 -28.72 -16.59
CA ALA A 111 -7.87 -29.74 -17.17
C ALA A 111 -8.67 -30.91 -17.73
N VAL A 112 -8.16 -31.50 -18.81
CA VAL A 112 -8.66 -32.73 -19.41
C VAL A 112 -8.03 -33.91 -18.70
N VAL A 113 -8.83 -34.85 -18.23
CA VAL A 113 -8.37 -36.13 -17.70
C VAL A 113 -8.25 -37.12 -18.86
N ARG A 114 -7.05 -37.64 -19.11
CA ARG A 114 -6.77 -38.66 -20.12
C ARG A 114 -6.93 -40.06 -19.52
N LYS A 115 -7.53 -40.98 -20.28
CA LYS A 115 -7.59 -42.41 -19.91
C LYS A 115 -6.18 -43.01 -19.94
N LYS A 116 -5.86 -43.82 -18.93
CA LYS A 116 -4.65 -44.67 -18.91
C LYS A 116 -4.98 -46.03 -19.51
N GLY A 117 -4.13 -46.56 -20.40
CA GLY A 117 -4.25 -47.90 -20.96
C GLY A 117 -4.16 -47.97 -22.49
N LYS A 118 -4.49 -49.15 -23.05
CA LYS A 118 -4.36 -49.47 -24.49
C LYS A 118 -5.22 -48.59 -25.40
N TYR A 119 -6.32 -48.05 -24.89
CA TYR A 119 -7.20 -47.10 -25.59
C TYR A 119 -7.00 -45.71 -25.02
N GLN A 120 -6.25 -44.86 -25.73
CA GLN A 120 -6.06 -43.46 -25.38
C GLN A 120 -7.32 -42.66 -25.74
N GLY A 121 -7.76 -41.80 -24.82
CA GLY A 121 -8.95 -40.96 -25.03
C GLY A 121 -9.21 -40.01 -23.86
N ILE A 122 -10.23 -39.16 -24.00
CA ILE A 122 -10.68 -38.26 -22.94
C ILE A 122 -11.58 -39.04 -21.97
N GLN A 123 -11.24 -39.01 -20.69
CA GLN A 123 -12.08 -39.57 -19.63
C GLN A 123 -13.11 -38.55 -19.12
N GLY A 124 -12.72 -37.28 -19.06
CA GLY A 124 -13.58 -36.20 -18.60
C GLY A 124 -12.79 -34.91 -18.40
N PHE A 125 -13.44 -33.93 -17.77
CA PHE A 125 -12.86 -32.63 -17.44
C PHE A 125 -12.94 -32.42 -15.93
N VAL A 126 -11.94 -31.74 -15.39
CA VAL A 126 -11.90 -31.30 -14.00
C VAL A 126 -11.66 -29.80 -13.98
N MET A 127 -12.30 -29.10 -13.05
CA MET A 127 -12.22 -27.66 -12.90
C MET A 127 -12.01 -27.31 -11.43
N LYS A 128 -11.18 -26.31 -11.17
CA LYS A 128 -11.01 -25.67 -9.87
C LYS A 128 -10.98 -24.16 -10.02
N GLU A 129 -11.53 -23.47 -9.04
CA GLU A 129 -11.56 -22.01 -9.02
C GLU A 129 -11.30 -21.46 -7.62
N SER A 130 -10.90 -20.18 -7.58
CA SER A 130 -10.75 -19.40 -6.34
C SER A 130 -11.08 -17.95 -6.61
N ILE A 131 -11.79 -17.32 -5.67
CA ILE A 131 -12.28 -15.94 -5.76
C ILE A 131 -11.63 -15.13 -4.65
N ASN A 132 -11.06 -13.98 -4.99
CA ASN A 132 -10.51 -13.03 -4.02
C ASN A 132 -10.83 -11.60 -4.44
N ARG A 133 -10.98 -10.71 -3.45
CA ARG A 133 -11.32 -9.31 -3.68
C ARG A 133 -10.07 -8.43 -3.71
N MET A 134 -9.97 -7.55 -4.71
CA MET A 134 -9.05 -6.42 -4.68
C MET A 134 -9.81 -5.12 -4.46
N THR A 135 -9.30 -4.27 -3.57
CA THR A 135 -9.80 -2.91 -3.33
C THR A 135 -8.71 -1.90 -3.64
N VAL A 136 -8.98 -0.98 -4.57
CA VAL A 136 -8.06 0.12 -4.89
C VAL A 136 -8.37 1.33 -4.01
N VAL A 137 -7.37 1.81 -3.29
CA VAL A 137 -7.49 2.89 -2.32
C VAL A 137 -6.64 4.10 -2.69
N GLU A 138 -7.02 5.27 -2.20
CA GLU A 138 -6.25 6.50 -2.23
C GLU A 138 -6.39 7.19 -0.88
N LEU A 139 -5.28 7.24 -0.14
CA LEU A 139 -5.24 7.81 1.21
C LEU A 139 -5.26 9.35 1.16
N PRO A 140 -5.79 10.00 2.20
CA PRO A 140 -5.72 11.45 2.31
C PRO A 140 -4.26 11.89 2.39
N LYS A 141 -3.90 12.95 1.65
CA LYS A 141 -2.52 13.49 1.60
C LYS A 141 -2.17 14.39 2.79
N GLN A 142 -3.16 14.79 3.57
CA GLN A 142 -3.01 15.67 4.72
C GLN A 142 -3.98 15.23 5.82
N LEU A 143 -3.67 15.62 7.06
CA LEU A 143 -4.53 15.40 8.21
C LEU A 143 -5.85 16.21 8.09
N PRO A 144 -6.91 15.82 8.80
CA PRO A 144 -8.13 16.61 8.88
C PRO A 144 -7.88 18.02 9.43
N THR A 145 -8.64 18.98 8.94
CA THR A 145 -8.57 20.39 9.36
C THR A 145 -9.78 20.76 10.20
N ILE A 146 -9.56 21.50 11.29
CA ILE A 146 -10.60 22.03 12.18
C ILE A 146 -10.84 23.50 11.85
N LEU A 147 -12.11 23.92 11.76
CA LEU A 147 -12.57 25.28 11.51
C LEU A 147 -13.58 25.73 12.60
N GLY A 148 -13.79 27.03 12.77
CA GLY A 148 -14.83 27.61 13.66
C GLY A 148 -14.32 28.18 15.00
N GLY A 149 -13.14 27.78 15.47
CA GLY A 149 -12.57 28.22 16.76
C GLY A 149 -11.72 29.51 16.70
N GLU A 150 -11.49 30.07 15.51
CA GLU A 150 -10.53 31.17 15.31
C GLU A 150 -11.03 32.52 15.87
N ILE A 151 -12.35 32.68 16.02
CA ILE A 151 -12.98 33.92 16.50
C ILE A 151 -12.83 34.06 18.02
N LYS A 152 -12.74 32.94 18.76
CA LYS A 152 -12.71 32.91 20.22
C LYS A 152 -11.46 32.20 20.73
N ARG A 153 -10.43 32.99 21.08
CA ARG A 153 -9.13 32.48 21.57
C ARG A 153 -9.18 31.86 22.97
N THR A 154 -10.23 32.13 23.74
CA THR A 154 -10.40 31.66 25.11
C THR A 154 -11.83 31.20 25.34
N TYR A 155 -11.99 29.96 25.82
CA TYR A 155 -13.27 29.37 26.21
C TYR A 155 -13.38 29.29 27.74
N LYS A 156 -14.60 29.36 28.25
CA LYS A 156 -14.95 29.21 29.66
C LYS A 156 -16.14 28.25 29.82
N PRO A 157 -16.34 27.66 31.00
CA PRO A 157 -17.59 26.96 31.32
C PRO A 157 -18.81 27.83 31.01
N GLY A 158 -19.84 27.25 30.40
CA GLY A 158 -21.03 27.92 29.87
C GLY A 158 -20.95 28.33 28.40
N ASP A 159 -19.76 28.30 27.78
CA ASP A 159 -19.61 28.56 26.35
C ASP A 159 -20.04 27.36 25.49
N PHE A 160 -20.33 27.62 24.21
CA PHE A 160 -20.51 26.57 23.22
C PHE A 160 -19.27 26.43 22.34
N LEU A 161 -18.76 25.19 22.23
CA LEU A 161 -17.73 24.83 21.29
C LEU A 161 -18.39 24.44 19.96
N ASN A 162 -18.38 25.36 19.00
CA ASN A 162 -18.88 25.15 17.64
C ASN A 162 -17.70 24.99 16.68
N LEU A 163 -17.45 23.77 16.22
CA LEU A 163 -16.32 23.44 15.34
C LEU A 163 -16.76 22.57 14.17
N THR A 164 -16.07 22.71 13.05
CA THR A 164 -16.22 21.83 11.89
C THR A 164 -14.91 21.13 11.61
N CYS A 165 -14.93 19.81 11.44
CA CYS A 165 -13.78 19.06 10.99
C CYS A 165 -13.99 18.56 9.57
N THR A 166 -13.00 18.77 8.69
CA THR A 166 -13.02 18.32 7.30
C THR A 166 -11.82 17.45 6.99
N SER A 167 -12.04 16.27 6.39
CA SER A 167 -10.96 15.41 5.90
C SER A 167 -10.50 15.81 4.50
N ALA A 168 -9.23 15.53 4.21
CA ALA A 168 -8.74 15.61 2.83
C ALA A 168 -9.37 14.52 1.95
N PRO A 169 -9.46 14.76 0.62
CA PRO A 169 -10.08 13.80 -0.30
C PRO A 169 -9.39 12.43 -0.25
N SER A 170 -10.20 11.38 -0.13
CA SER A 170 -9.75 9.99 -0.03
C SER A 170 -10.77 9.01 -0.63
N ASN A 171 -10.32 7.79 -0.93
CA ASN A 171 -11.20 6.67 -1.27
C ASN A 171 -10.67 5.38 -0.64
N PRO A 172 -11.42 4.70 0.24
CA PRO A 172 -12.77 5.07 0.69
C PRO A 172 -12.78 6.37 1.50
N PRO A 173 -13.95 7.00 1.72
CA PRO A 173 -14.03 8.21 2.55
C PRO A 173 -13.53 7.96 3.98
N ALA A 174 -12.80 8.92 4.54
CA ALA A 174 -12.37 8.84 5.94
C ALA A 174 -13.56 8.93 6.90
N LYS A 175 -13.60 8.07 7.92
CA LYS A 175 -14.46 8.26 9.10
C LYS A 175 -13.81 9.31 10.00
N LEU A 176 -14.56 10.32 10.41
CA LEU A 176 -14.08 11.37 11.31
C LEU A 176 -14.63 11.16 12.72
N GLN A 177 -13.87 11.57 13.73
CA GLN A 177 -14.28 11.52 15.14
C GLN A 177 -13.72 12.74 15.90
N TRP A 178 -14.54 13.32 16.77
CA TRP A 178 -14.11 14.33 17.72
C TRP A 178 -13.62 13.70 19.02
N ILE A 179 -12.51 14.23 19.53
CA ILE A 179 -11.86 13.75 20.75
C ILE A 179 -11.55 14.96 21.62
N LEU A 180 -12.11 14.98 22.83
CA LEU A 180 -11.88 16.01 23.82
C LEU A 180 -11.10 15.43 24.99
N ASN A 181 -9.96 16.05 25.33
CA ASN A 181 -9.07 15.60 26.42
C ASN A 181 -8.74 14.10 26.35
N GLY A 182 -8.58 13.58 25.13
CA GLY A 182 -8.28 12.16 24.88
C GLY A 182 -9.47 11.21 24.91
N ARG A 183 -10.69 11.70 25.18
CA ARG A 183 -11.93 10.90 25.20
C ARG A 183 -12.82 11.23 24.01
N GLU A 184 -13.52 10.23 23.49
CA GLU A 184 -14.50 10.45 22.41
C GLU A 184 -15.68 11.27 22.95
N ILE A 185 -16.16 12.21 22.13
CA ILE A 185 -17.34 13.00 22.45
C ILE A 185 -18.58 12.18 22.10
N ASP A 186 -19.62 12.29 22.94
CA ASP A 186 -20.92 11.68 22.68
C ASP A 186 -21.45 12.08 21.29
N GLU A 187 -21.94 11.10 20.53
CA GLU A 187 -22.47 11.31 19.18
C GLU A 187 -23.64 12.31 19.17
N PHE A 188 -24.35 12.49 20.29
CA PHE A 188 -25.40 13.49 20.45
C PHE A 188 -24.93 14.93 20.14
N PHE A 189 -23.66 15.25 20.40
CA PHE A 189 -23.09 16.58 20.14
C PHE A 189 -22.44 16.70 18.76
N VAL A 190 -22.41 15.61 17.99
CA VAL A 190 -21.73 15.53 16.70
C VAL A 190 -22.78 15.57 15.59
N GLU A 191 -22.69 16.56 14.71
CA GLU A 191 -23.55 16.61 13.53
C GLU A 191 -23.12 15.57 12.48
N GLU A 192 -24.10 15.09 11.70
CA GLU A 192 -23.95 13.99 10.75
C GLU A 192 -22.75 14.15 9.79
N GLN A 193 -22.16 13.01 9.41
CA GLN A 193 -21.04 12.98 8.47
C GLN A 193 -21.51 13.26 7.03
N TYR A 194 -21.16 14.41 6.49
CA TYR A 194 -21.41 14.73 5.08
C TYR A 194 -20.27 14.25 4.18
N LEU A 195 -20.62 13.61 3.06
CA LEU A 195 -19.67 13.24 2.01
C LEU A 195 -19.68 14.32 0.91
N LEU A 196 -18.65 15.15 0.90
CA LEU A 196 -18.38 16.05 -0.20
C LEU A 196 -17.73 15.27 -1.34
N ASN A 197 -18.49 15.05 -2.40
CA ASN A 197 -17.97 14.46 -3.64
C ASN A 197 -17.16 15.51 -4.41
N LYS A 198 -15.86 15.27 -4.60
CA LYS A 198 -15.03 16.08 -5.48
C LYS A 198 -14.27 15.19 -6.46
N HIS A 199 -14.32 15.59 -7.72
CA HIS A 199 -13.58 15.13 -8.90
C HIS A 199 -12.72 13.86 -8.77
N ARG A 200 -12.91 12.94 -9.74
CA ARG A 200 -12.07 11.74 -9.96
C ARG A 200 -12.26 10.61 -8.94
N GLY A 201 -13.40 10.58 -8.26
CA GLY A 201 -13.82 9.47 -7.39
C GLY A 201 -13.23 9.52 -5.98
N LEU A 202 -12.94 10.73 -5.47
CA LEU A 202 -12.47 10.95 -4.10
C LEU A 202 -13.56 11.67 -3.30
N PHE A 203 -13.54 11.45 -1.99
CA PHE A 203 -14.54 11.97 -1.07
C PHE A 203 -13.84 12.64 0.11
N SER A 204 -14.34 13.82 0.47
CA SER A 204 -14.02 14.47 1.74
C SER A 204 -15.18 14.26 2.70
N SER A 205 -14.88 13.91 3.94
CA SER A 205 -15.85 13.76 5.01
C SER A 205 -15.85 15.02 5.87
N VAL A 206 -17.01 15.42 6.36
CA VAL A 206 -17.18 16.59 7.22
C VAL A 206 -18.05 16.22 8.41
N ILE A 207 -17.65 16.59 9.63
CA ILE A 207 -18.46 16.47 10.84
C ILE A 207 -18.51 17.81 11.59
N GLY A 208 -19.66 18.16 12.13
CA GLY A 208 -19.84 19.32 13.01
C GLY A 208 -19.76 18.92 14.48
N LEU A 209 -19.40 19.86 15.34
CA LEU A 209 -19.44 19.72 16.79
C LEU A 209 -20.19 20.91 17.37
N MET A 210 -21.19 20.64 18.20
CA MET A 210 -21.83 21.63 19.06
C MET A 210 -21.86 21.11 20.49
N LEU A 211 -20.85 21.47 21.28
CA LEU A 211 -20.70 21.00 22.65
C LEU A 211 -20.85 22.15 23.65
N PRO A 212 -21.85 22.14 24.57
CA PRO A 212 -21.86 23.03 25.71
C PRO A 212 -20.70 22.66 26.66
N LEU A 213 -19.87 23.64 27.01
CA LEU A 213 -18.73 23.45 27.89
C LEU A 213 -19.14 23.60 29.35
N ASP A 214 -18.61 22.73 30.20
CA ASP A 214 -18.74 22.77 31.65
C ASP A 214 -17.34 22.66 32.26
N GLU A 215 -17.25 22.71 33.59
CA GLU A 215 -15.96 22.66 34.30
C GLU A 215 -15.18 21.36 34.06
N SER A 216 -15.87 20.23 33.81
CA SER A 216 -15.23 18.92 33.61
C SER A 216 -14.46 18.83 32.30
N HIS A 217 -14.78 19.69 31.33
CA HIS A 217 -14.10 19.77 30.05
C HIS A 217 -12.73 20.49 30.12
N PHE A 218 -12.38 21.13 31.23
CA PHE A 218 -11.13 21.87 31.37
C PHE A 218 -10.15 21.14 32.29
N GLU A 219 -9.11 20.53 31.72
CA GLU A 219 -8.05 19.86 32.47
C GLU A 219 -6.91 20.85 32.74
N ASN A 220 -6.67 21.19 34.01
CA ASN A 220 -5.69 22.22 34.41
C ASN A 220 -5.94 23.58 33.72
N GLY A 221 -7.21 23.91 33.46
CA GLY A 221 -7.60 25.13 32.75
C GLY A 221 -7.43 25.07 31.22
N GLU A 222 -7.00 23.94 30.66
CA GLU A 222 -6.86 23.75 29.22
C GLU A 222 -8.00 22.91 28.63
N LEU A 223 -8.43 23.29 27.43
CA LEU A 223 -9.38 22.56 26.61
C LEU A 223 -8.62 21.98 25.40
N ARG A 224 -8.52 20.66 25.28
CA ARG A 224 -7.77 20.00 24.20
C ARG A 224 -8.70 19.25 23.26
N ILE A 225 -9.03 19.89 22.14
CA ILE A 225 -9.84 19.28 21.08
C ILE A 225 -8.95 18.71 19.96
N ARG A 226 -9.32 17.53 19.47
CA ARG A 226 -8.71 16.88 18.32
C ARG A 226 -9.80 16.32 17.41
N CYS A 227 -9.58 16.42 16.11
CA CYS A 227 -10.31 15.64 15.13
C CYS A 227 -9.42 14.53 14.60
N ARG A 228 -9.90 13.29 14.68
CA ARG A 228 -9.21 12.10 14.17
C ARG A 228 -9.92 11.66 12.89
N GLY A 229 -9.15 11.46 11.82
CA GLY A 229 -9.62 10.83 10.59
C GLY A 229 -9.03 9.44 10.46
N THR A 230 -9.89 8.44 10.27
CA THR A 230 -9.50 7.05 10.04
C THR A 230 -10.07 6.56 8.72
N ILE A 231 -9.23 5.96 7.88
CA ILE A 231 -9.71 5.16 6.76
C ILE A 231 -9.89 3.76 7.31
N ALA A 232 -11.15 3.30 7.44
CA ALA A 232 -11.47 2.04 8.12
C ALA A 232 -10.57 0.92 7.59
N ALA A 233 -9.77 0.35 8.50
CA ALA A 233 -9.04 -0.87 8.29
C ALA A 233 -9.97 -2.10 8.38
N GLU A 234 -11.30 -1.94 8.27
CA GLU A 234 -12.28 -3.05 8.29
C GLU A 234 -12.09 -4.08 7.18
N PHE A 235 -11.24 -3.76 6.20
CA PHE A 235 -10.78 -4.74 5.24
C PHE A 235 -9.71 -5.70 5.81
N TRP A 236 -9.01 -5.38 6.91
CA TRP A 236 -8.03 -6.25 7.57
C TRP A 236 -8.70 -7.24 8.54
N LYS A 237 -9.50 -8.15 7.99
CA LYS A 237 -9.78 -9.45 8.63
C LYS A 237 -9.06 -10.54 7.83
N LYS A 238 -7.80 -10.78 8.19
CA LYS A 238 -7.27 -12.14 8.15
C LYS A 238 -6.99 -12.48 9.60
N ASP A 239 -7.63 -13.52 10.10
CA ASP A 239 -7.22 -14.18 11.33
C ASP A 239 -5.75 -14.53 11.16
N VAL A 240 -4.88 -13.75 11.80
CA VAL A 240 -3.49 -14.11 12.01
C VAL A 240 -3.38 -14.33 13.51
N GLU A 241 -3.64 -15.58 13.90
CA GLU A 241 -3.31 -16.06 15.22
C GLU A 241 -1.78 -16.04 15.34
N ASN A 242 -1.25 -15.01 15.98
CA ASN A 242 0.14 -15.04 16.38
C ASN A 242 0.22 -15.84 17.69
N VAL A 243 0.48 -17.14 17.57
CA VAL A 243 0.94 -17.95 18.70
C VAL A 243 2.39 -17.52 18.98
N PHE A 244 2.55 -16.58 19.90
CA PHE A 244 3.86 -16.22 20.43
C PHE A 244 4.22 -17.20 21.54
N THR A 245 5.00 -18.22 21.21
CA THR A 245 5.76 -18.97 22.22
C THR A 245 6.83 -18.05 22.79
N GLU A 246 6.77 -17.83 24.11
CA GLU A 246 7.77 -17.09 24.88
C GLU A 246 9.14 -17.76 24.76
N ARG A 247 10.14 -17.01 24.28
CA ARG A 247 11.52 -17.15 24.78
C ARG A 247 12.36 -15.90 24.54
N GLU A 248 12.64 -15.28 25.69
CA GLU A 248 13.78 -14.45 26.06
C GLU A 248 13.85 -12.99 25.62
N LYS A 249 13.61 -12.14 26.62
CA LYS A 249 13.89 -10.71 26.70
C LYS A 249 15.34 -10.39 26.35
N ILE A 250 15.55 -9.41 25.47
CA ILE A 250 16.70 -8.51 25.56
C ILE A 250 16.17 -7.08 25.61
N VAL A 251 16.25 -6.48 26.79
CA VAL A 251 15.99 -5.06 27.03
C VAL A 251 17.20 -4.27 26.54
N LYS A 252 17.00 -3.27 25.67
CA LYS A 252 17.90 -2.13 25.54
C LYS A 252 17.09 -0.84 25.58
N VAL A 253 17.14 -0.21 26.75
CA VAL A 253 16.68 1.15 27.01
C VAL A 253 17.66 2.11 26.34
N LEU A 254 17.14 3.05 25.56
CA LEU A 254 17.83 4.29 25.22
C LEU A 254 16.92 5.43 25.70
N GLU A 255 17.23 5.94 26.90
CA GLU A 255 16.76 7.23 27.39
C GLU A 255 17.31 8.34 26.49
N ILE A 256 16.46 9.28 26.08
CA ILE A 256 16.90 10.59 25.62
C ILE A 256 16.35 11.60 26.63
N ARG A 257 17.27 12.13 27.45
CA ARG A 257 17.06 13.25 28.37
C ARG A 257 16.93 14.57 27.60
N GLU A 258 16.13 15.46 28.17
CA GLU A 258 15.86 16.84 27.77
C GLU A 258 17.14 17.67 27.55
N SER A 259 17.08 18.61 26.60
CA SER A 259 18.02 19.73 26.53
C SER A 259 17.28 21.06 26.72
N GLN A 260 17.43 21.63 27.91
CA GLN A 260 17.15 23.02 28.25
C GLN A 260 18.12 23.97 27.53
N TRP A 261 17.63 25.19 27.27
CA TRP A 261 18.38 26.34 26.76
C TRP A 261 19.36 26.90 27.80
N PRO A 262 20.60 27.30 27.45
CA PRO A 262 21.43 28.07 28.34
C PRO A 262 21.15 29.57 28.18
N ASN A 263 20.65 30.20 29.25
CA ASN A 263 20.75 31.64 29.47
C ASN A 263 22.16 32.03 29.95
N SER A 264 22.49 33.27 29.65
CA SER A 264 23.74 33.97 29.86
C SER A 264 24.13 34.18 31.33
N SER A 265 25.43 34.03 31.58
CA SER A 265 26.28 34.76 32.56
C SER A 265 27.66 34.11 32.45
N GLY A 266 28.73 34.78 32.03
CA GLY A 266 29.29 35.98 32.62
C GLY A 266 30.42 35.57 33.57
N SER A 267 31.60 36.14 33.36
CA SER A 267 32.78 36.19 34.24
C SER A 267 33.92 35.15 34.10
N TYR A 268 35.01 35.66 33.52
CA TYR A 268 36.41 35.65 33.96
C TYR A 268 37.10 34.32 34.36
N LEU A 269 38.24 34.04 33.70
CA LEU A 269 39.61 33.83 34.23
C LEU A 269 40.43 33.09 33.15
N ARG A 270 41.43 33.68 32.50
CA ARG A 270 42.81 34.06 32.91
C ARG A 270 43.81 32.89 32.84
N SER A 271 44.91 33.20 32.13
CA SER A 271 46.31 32.69 32.19
C SER A 271 46.73 31.31 31.61
N SER A 272 47.52 31.43 30.54
CA SER A 272 48.74 30.70 30.08
C SER A 272 49.71 30.22 31.20
N PRO A 273 50.90 29.58 30.96
CA PRO A 273 51.54 29.14 29.69
C PRO A 273 52.29 27.75 29.76
N ALA A 274 53.00 27.44 28.66
CA ALA A 274 54.26 26.65 28.57
C ALA A 274 54.15 25.13 28.72
N SER A 275 54.99 24.27 28.12
CA SER A 275 56.05 24.29 27.09
C SER A 275 56.59 22.85 27.15
N PHE A 276 56.87 22.15 26.05
CA PHE A 276 58.01 21.20 25.97
C PHE A 276 58.32 20.85 24.50
N PHE A 277 59.37 21.52 24.01
CA PHE A 277 60.34 21.19 22.96
C PHE A 277 60.80 19.70 23.00
N TRP A 278 61.43 19.01 22.01
CA TRP A 278 62.15 19.29 20.75
C TRP A 278 62.45 17.95 20.05
N THR A 279 62.69 17.97 18.73
CA THR A 279 63.81 17.32 17.97
C THR A 279 63.43 17.19 16.48
N PHE A 280 64.29 17.29 15.47
CA PHE A 280 65.40 18.18 15.12
C PHE A 280 65.62 17.96 13.60
N PHE A 281 65.98 19.03 12.88
CA PHE A 281 66.32 19.09 11.45
C PHE A 281 67.65 18.40 11.10
N ILE A 282 67.79 17.90 9.86
CA ILE A 282 69.01 18.08 9.03
C ILE A 282 68.61 18.33 7.57
N ALA A 283 69.19 19.37 6.99
CA ALA A 283 69.05 19.85 5.61
C ALA A 283 70.23 19.40 4.73
N MET A 284 70.09 19.44 3.40
CA MET A 284 71.07 20.16 2.57
C MET A 284 70.60 20.41 1.13
N ASP A 285 70.80 21.66 0.72
CA ASP A 285 70.64 22.26 -0.60
C ASP A 285 71.70 21.76 -1.62
N TYR A 286 71.34 21.80 -2.92
CA TYR A 286 72.31 21.97 -4.02
C TYR A 286 71.78 22.98 -5.06
N LEU A 287 72.71 23.78 -5.55
CA LEU A 287 72.59 25.09 -6.20
C LEU A 287 72.31 25.09 -7.72
N LEU A 288 71.95 26.31 -8.14
CA LEU A 288 71.67 26.89 -9.46
C LEU A 288 72.69 26.70 -10.61
N SER A 289 72.13 26.83 -11.83
CA SER A 289 72.64 27.48 -13.07
C SER A 289 73.70 26.77 -13.94
N TYR A 290 73.38 26.49 -15.21
CA TYR A 290 73.84 27.25 -16.39
C TYR A 290 73.29 26.66 -17.72
N ASN A 291 73.05 27.56 -18.68
CA ASN A 291 72.62 27.32 -20.08
C ASN A 291 73.54 26.38 -20.89
N THR A 292 73.03 25.81 -22.00
CA THR A 292 73.47 26.07 -23.42
C THR A 292 73.09 24.93 -24.40
N ILE A 293 72.20 25.25 -25.36
CA ILE A 293 72.22 25.06 -26.85
C ILE A 293 72.56 23.71 -27.52
N MET A 294 71.85 23.47 -28.64
CA MET A 294 71.96 22.49 -29.76
C MET A 294 71.02 21.29 -29.59
N SER A 295 70.13 20.95 -30.52
CA SER A 295 69.94 21.28 -31.95
C SER A 295 68.52 20.89 -32.36
#